data_AF-A0A084T0G8-F1
#
_entry.id   AF-A0A084T0G8-F1
#
_cell.length_a   1.000
_cell.length_b   1.000
_cell.length_c   1.000
_cell.angle_alpha   90.00
_cell.angle_beta   90.00
_cell.angle_gamma   90.00
#
_symmetry.space_group_name_H-M   'P 1'
#
loop_
_entity.id
_entity.type
_entity.pdbx_description
1 polymer ?
#
loop_
_entity_poly.entity_id
_entity_poly.type
_entity_poly.pdbx_seq_one_letter_code
_entity_poly.pdbx_strand_id
1 'polypeptide(L)'
;MSQDSFPRPVVARRAAAALAAVLLGALVLGGFVLSSRTSRAGGDPTSPRPGTHPVTGATAPGGAPTPPPDATASVTPQDPVPYPEGADLPEPPVAAGNEFLIDIERWERQVRARRPQVVEFRKLANKALRSQEENARLRELLSDPRMLATAVEDLAGRKEAQLDRDRQLQRNYQVDVLNAAMSWKENPAREAAVQAAMKAVAFDNLDPSLPKDLRKSFAGDKVELYAVLLRGDPARTEELRRAARGTRLEPLMRYGNLWGNYLLTQTERAQLPLPSVADDAQ
;
A
#
# COMPACT_ATOMS: atom_id res chain seq x y z
N MET A 1 19.02 47.01 -36.67
CA MET A 1 17.77 46.74 -35.94
C MET A 1 17.26 45.39 -36.42
N SER A 2 17.68 44.32 -35.74
CA SER A 2 17.24 42.95 -36.03
C SER A 2 16.43 42.47 -34.83
N GLN A 3 15.21 41.99 -35.09
CA GLN A 3 14.29 41.48 -34.09
C GLN A 3 14.72 40.08 -33.66
N ASP A 4 15.05 39.94 -32.37
CA ASP A 4 15.26 38.66 -31.71
C ASP A 4 13.93 37.90 -31.59
N SER A 5 13.88 36.71 -32.19
CA SER A 5 12.78 35.77 -32.07
C SER A 5 13.05 34.84 -30.89
N PHE A 6 12.28 34.98 -29.81
CA PHE A 6 12.28 34.02 -28.70
C PHE A 6 11.61 32.70 -29.11
N PRO A 7 12.23 31.53 -28.88
CA PRO A 7 11.54 30.26 -29.04
C PRO A 7 10.56 30.04 -27.88
N ARG A 8 9.29 29.76 -28.22
CA ARG A 8 8.28 29.34 -27.24
C ARG A 8 8.58 27.90 -26.77
N PRO A 9 8.58 27.60 -25.46
CA PRO A 9 8.74 26.23 -24.98
C PRO A 9 7.44 25.44 -25.21
N VAL A 10 7.49 24.39 -26.03
CA VAL A 10 6.40 23.44 -26.31
C VAL A 10 6.33 22.32 -25.23
N VAL A 11 7.07 22.45 -24.13
CA VAL A 11 7.24 21.39 -23.13
C VAL A 11 6.36 21.66 -21.90
N ALA A 12 5.03 21.56 -22.05
CA ALA A 12 4.12 21.70 -20.90
C ALA A 12 2.93 20.72 -20.87
N ARG A 13 2.88 19.71 -21.76
CA ARG A 13 1.70 18.82 -21.87
C ARG A 13 1.94 17.33 -21.60
N ARG A 14 3.14 16.90 -21.21
CA ARG A 14 3.44 15.45 -21.07
C ARG A 14 3.72 14.96 -19.64
N ALA A 15 3.83 15.84 -18.66
CA ALA A 15 4.04 15.46 -17.26
C ALA A 15 2.78 14.96 -16.52
N ALA A 16 1.58 15.16 -17.08
CA ALA A 16 0.31 14.82 -16.42
C ALA A 16 -0.12 13.34 -16.55
N ALA A 17 0.52 12.54 -17.41
CA ALA A 17 0.05 11.18 -17.72
C ALA A 17 0.54 10.11 -16.73
N ALA A 18 1.66 10.32 -16.03
CA ALA A 18 2.22 9.31 -15.11
C ALA A 18 1.55 9.29 -13.73
N LEU A 19 0.96 10.40 -13.29
CA LEU A 19 0.22 10.45 -12.01
C LEU A 19 -1.21 9.88 -12.10
N ALA A 20 -1.78 9.74 -13.30
CA ALA A 20 -3.16 9.29 -13.49
C ALA A 20 -3.32 7.76 -13.34
N ALA A 21 -2.26 6.97 -13.54
CA ALA A 21 -2.35 5.51 -13.50
C ALA A 21 -2.49 4.93 -12.07
N VAL A 22 -2.04 5.66 -11.04
CA VAL A 22 -2.22 5.25 -9.63
C VAL A 22 -3.58 5.67 -9.07
N LEU A 23 -4.22 6.69 -9.67
CA LEU A 23 -5.52 7.23 -9.21
C LEU A 23 -6.75 6.51 -9.79
N LEU A 24 -6.61 5.78 -10.91
CA LEU A 24 -7.74 5.10 -11.57
C LEU A 24 -8.14 3.74 -10.97
N GLY A 25 -7.43 3.26 -9.94
CA GLY A 25 -7.77 2.01 -9.24
C GLY A 25 -8.95 2.11 -8.25
N ALA A 26 -9.45 3.30 -7.95
CA ALA A 26 -10.41 3.52 -6.86
C ALA A 26 -11.89 3.68 -7.30
N LEU A 27 -12.23 3.55 -8.58
CA LEU A 27 -13.52 4.02 -9.09
C LEU A 27 -14.30 2.99 -9.93
N VAL A 28 -14.38 1.72 -9.52
CA VAL A 28 -15.44 0.79 -9.96
C VAL A 28 -15.70 -0.27 -8.89
N LEU A 29 -16.65 -0.05 -7.98
CA LEU A 29 -17.41 -1.10 -7.27
C LEU A 29 -18.54 -0.46 -6.45
N GLY A 30 -19.52 0.09 -7.17
CA GLY A 30 -20.81 0.47 -6.63
C GLY A 30 -21.90 -0.23 -7.43
N GLY A 31 -22.62 -1.16 -6.79
CA GLY A 31 -23.91 -1.64 -7.27
C GLY A 31 -23.97 -3.11 -7.68
N PHE A 32 -24.13 -4.00 -6.70
CA PHE A 32 -25.10 -5.09 -6.83
C PHE A 32 -25.55 -5.54 -5.43
N VAL A 33 -26.61 -4.92 -4.93
CA VAL A 33 -27.41 -5.47 -3.82
C VAL A 33 -28.32 -6.51 -4.45
N LEU A 34 -27.98 -7.79 -4.34
CA LEU A 34 -28.94 -8.86 -4.59
C LEU A 34 -29.25 -9.57 -3.28
N SER A 35 -30.47 -9.29 -2.80
CA SER A 35 -31.17 -9.98 -1.74
C SER A 35 -31.13 -11.49 -1.90
N SER A 36 -30.71 -12.20 -0.85
CA SER A 36 -31.21 -13.55 -0.54
C SER A 36 -31.24 -13.81 0.97
N ARG A 37 -32.21 -13.19 1.63
CA ARG A 37 -33.06 -13.85 2.65
C ARG A 37 -33.68 -15.08 1.96
N THR A 38 -33.74 -16.30 2.46
CA THR A 38 -33.87 -16.88 3.80
C THR A 38 -33.59 -18.38 3.67
N SER A 39 -32.80 -18.97 4.56
CA SER A 39 -32.93 -20.39 4.91
C SER A 39 -32.60 -20.55 6.39
N ARG A 40 -33.65 -20.51 7.19
CA ARG A 40 -33.60 -20.71 8.64
C ARG A 40 -34.18 -22.08 8.95
N ALA A 41 -33.28 -22.94 9.44
CA ALA A 41 -33.45 -23.92 10.52
C ALA A 41 -34.78 -24.70 10.62
N GLY A 42 -34.68 -26.00 10.38
CA GLY A 42 -35.39 -27.02 11.16
C GLY A 42 -34.36 -27.76 12.01
N GLY A 43 -34.15 -27.30 13.24
CA GLY A 43 -33.28 -27.93 14.23
C GLY A 43 -34.10 -28.72 15.23
N ASP A 44 -33.69 -29.96 15.46
CA ASP A 44 -34.27 -30.92 16.39
C ASP A 44 -34.05 -30.51 17.87
N PRO A 45 -35.00 -30.75 18.79
CA PRO A 45 -34.90 -30.34 20.18
C PRO A 45 -34.49 -31.50 21.09
N THR A 46 -33.26 -31.50 21.61
CA THR A 46 -32.93 -32.26 22.82
C THR A 46 -31.96 -31.49 23.72
N SER A 47 -32.52 -30.87 24.76
CA SER A 47 -31.81 -30.53 26.00
C SER A 47 -31.53 -31.81 26.81
N PRO A 48 -30.53 -31.81 27.69
CA PRO A 48 -30.84 -31.59 29.11
C PRO A 48 -29.82 -30.75 29.90
N ARG A 49 -30.35 -29.74 30.63
CA ARG A 49 -30.31 -29.44 32.09
C ARG A 49 -29.03 -29.68 32.96
N PRO A 50 -28.92 -29.10 34.18
CA PRO A 50 -27.80 -28.25 34.59
C PRO A 50 -27.03 -28.77 35.83
N GLY A 51 -25.73 -28.47 35.89
CA GLY A 51 -24.91 -28.70 37.08
C GLY A 51 -24.78 -27.43 37.92
N THR A 52 -25.44 -27.41 39.08
CA THR A 52 -25.29 -26.43 40.15
C THR A 52 -24.05 -26.73 40.99
N HIS A 53 -23.12 -25.76 41.12
CA HIS A 53 -22.15 -25.75 42.21
C HIS A 53 -22.25 -24.43 42.99
N PRO A 54 -22.32 -24.47 44.33
CA PRO A 54 -22.24 -23.29 45.17
C PRO A 54 -20.77 -22.94 45.39
N VAL A 55 -20.39 -21.68 45.16
CA VAL A 55 -19.12 -21.14 45.67
C VAL A 55 -19.44 -19.99 46.61
N THR A 56 -19.16 -20.26 47.87
CA THR A 56 -19.25 -19.38 49.04
C THR A 56 -18.19 -18.28 48.95
N GLY A 57 -18.52 -17.11 49.49
CA GLY A 57 -17.84 -15.85 49.22
C GLY A 57 -16.50 -15.62 49.91
N ALA A 58 -15.83 -14.58 49.43
CA ALA A 58 -14.89 -13.78 50.22
C ALA A 58 -15.04 -12.32 49.77
N THR A 59 -15.45 -11.49 50.71
CA THR A 59 -15.62 -10.04 50.59
C THR A 59 -14.39 -9.35 51.17
N ALA A 60 -13.99 -8.23 50.55
CA ALA A 60 -13.22 -7.06 51.05
C ALA A 60 -11.83 -6.83 50.42
N PRO A 61 -11.32 -5.59 50.39
CA PRO A 61 -11.98 -4.28 50.30
C PRO A 61 -11.45 -3.42 49.14
N GLY A 62 -12.13 -2.31 48.88
CA GLY A 62 -11.88 -1.42 47.75
C GLY A 62 -10.54 -0.69 47.77
N GLY A 63 -9.89 -0.68 46.61
CA GLY A 63 -9.04 0.41 46.16
C GLY A 63 -9.77 1.13 45.04
N ALA A 64 -10.14 2.38 45.25
CA ALA A 64 -10.66 3.22 44.17
C ALA A 64 -9.57 3.35 43.09
N PRO A 65 -9.87 3.12 41.80
CA PRO A 65 -8.93 3.42 40.74
C PRO A 65 -8.75 4.93 40.69
N THR A 66 -7.53 5.40 40.98
CA THR A 66 -7.10 6.76 40.68
C THR A 66 -7.38 7.02 39.19
N PRO A 67 -8.17 8.03 38.82
CA PRO A 67 -8.33 8.37 37.41
C PRO A 67 -6.94 8.70 36.85
N PRO A 68 -6.59 8.20 35.65
CA PRO A 68 -5.38 8.65 34.97
C PRO A 68 -5.45 10.17 34.83
N PRO A 69 -4.35 10.91 35.04
CA PRO A 69 -4.36 12.35 34.81
C PRO A 69 -4.82 12.61 33.39
N ASP A 70 -5.77 13.54 33.25
CA ASP A 70 -6.21 14.11 31.98
C ASP A 70 -4.98 14.58 31.20
N ALA A 71 -4.48 13.70 30.33
CA ALA A 71 -3.51 14.02 29.31
C ALA A 71 -4.28 14.56 28.09
N THR A 72 -5.07 15.62 28.30
CA THR A 72 -5.37 16.57 27.23
C THR A 72 -4.09 17.33 26.93
N ALA A 73 -3.13 16.65 26.32
CA ALA A 73 -2.11 17.32 25.54
C ALA A 73 -2.84 17.95 24.36
N SER A 74 -3.12 19.24 24.46
CA SER A 74 -3.49 20.06 23.32
C SER A 74 -2.43 19.86 22.25
N VAL A 75 -2.75 19.04 21.25
CA VAL A 75 -2.00 19.00 20.00
C VAL A 75 -2.31 20.32 19.32
N THR A 76 -1.48 21.32 19.60
CA THR A 76 -1.46 22.54 18.80
C THR A 76 -1.28 22.10 17.34
N PRO A 77 -2.17 22.50 16.42
CA PRO A 77 -1.94 22.29 15.00
C PRO A 77 -0.56 22.85 14.67
N GLN A 78 0.39 21.97 14.36
CA GLN A 78 1.66 22.44 13.85
C GLN A 78 1.38 22.99 12.46
N ASP A 79 1.67 24.27 12.28
CA ASP A 79 1.71 24.87 10.95
C ASP A 79 2.55 23.96 10.04
N PRO A 80 2.12 23.75 8.78
CA PRO A 80 2.87 22.93 7.84
C PRO A 80 4.31 23.41 7.82
N VAL A 81 5.24 22.51 8.15
CA VAL A 81 6.68 22.78 8.08
C VAL A 81 6.94 23.36 6.68
N PRO A 82 7.41 24.61 6.58
CA PRO A 82 7.68 25.23 5.30
C PRO A 82 8.61 24.31 4.53
N TYR A 83 8.20 23.88 3.34
CA TYR A 83 9.15 23.30 2.39
C TYR A 83 10.29 24.32 2.25
N PRO A 84 11.56 23.93 2.42
CA PRO A 84 12.66 24.85 2.21
C PRO A 84 12.58 25.38 0.78
N GLU A 85 12.13 26.62 0.64
CA GLU A 85 12.20 27.37 -0.61
C GLU A 85 13.68 27.42 -1.00
N GLY A 86 14.02 26.75 -2.11
CA GLY A 86 15.41 26.69 -2.60
C GLY A 86 16.24 25.49 -2.12
N ALA A 87 15.65 24.46 -1.50
CA ALA A 87 16.28 23.15 -1.62
C ALA A 87 16.23 22.79 -3.11
N ASP A 88 17.41 22.75 -3.77
CA ASP A 88 17.56 22.19 -5.11
C ASP A 88 17.01 20.77 -5.08
N LEU A 89 15.70 20.65 -5.35
CA LEU A 89 15.10 19.37 -5.63
C LEU A 89 15.86 18.86 -6.84
N PRO A 90 16.45 17.65 -6.77
CA PRO A 90 17.10 17.09 -7.94
C PRO A 90 16.10 17.20 -9.09
N GLU A 91 16.53 17.83 -10.20
CA GLU A 91 15.68 17.92 -11.38
C GLU A 91 15.08 16.53 -11.62
N PRO A 92 13.76 16.43 -11.81
CA PRO A 92 13.14 15.13 -12.06
C PRO A 92 13.92 14.50 -13.20
N PRO A 93 14.42 13.26 -13.04
CA PRO A 93 15.27 12.65 -14.03
C PRO A 93 14.61 12.80 -15.39
N VAL A 94 15.32 13.44 -16.33
CA VAL A 94 14.89 13.62 -17.71
C VAL A 94 14.30 12.30 -18.16
N ALA A 95 13.00 12.31 -18.47
CA ALA A 95 12.19 11.11 -18.66
C ALA A 95 13.01 10.03 -19.37
N ALA A 96 13.36 8.97 -18.64
CA ALA A 96 14.06 7.84 -19.21
C ALA A 96 13.28 7.44 -20.46
N GLY A 97 13.95 7.52 -21.62
CA GLY A 97 13.33 7.22 -22.90
C GLY A 97 12.90 5.75 -22.99
N ASN A 98 12.74 5.25 -24.22
CA ASN A 98 12.33 3.87 -24.52
C ASN A 98 13.12 2.75 -23.80
N GLU A 99 14.24 3.06 -23.13
CA GLU A 99 15.00 2.14 -22.26
C GLU A 99 14.13 1.49 -21.18
N PHE A 100 13.20 2.21 -20.55
CA PHE A 100 12.33 1.63 -19.51
C PHE A 100 11.41 0.52 -20.06
N LEU A 101 10.90 0.69 -21.29
CA LEU A 101 10.06 -0.32 -21.94
C LEU A 101 10.86 -1.54 -22.38
N ILE A 102 12.10 -1.34 -22.85
CA ILE A 102 13.03 -2.43 -23.22
C ILE A 102 13.37 -3.28 -21.99
N ASP A 103 13.57 -2.64 -20.83
CA ASP A 103 13.86 -3.32 -19.57
C ASP A 103 12.68 -4.19 -19.11
N ILE A 104 11.45 -3.69 -19.26
CA ILE A 104 10.22 -4.44 -18.95
C ILE A 104 10.10 -5.73 -19.78
N GLU A 105 10.27 -5.67 -21.11
CA GLU A 105 10.11 -6.85 -21.96
C GLU A 105 11.20 -7.89 -21.69
N ARG A 106 12.42 -7.43 -21.43
CA ARG A 106 13.53 -8.28 -21.02
C ARG A 106 13.21 -8.98 -19.69
N TRP A 107 12.79 -8.21 -18.69
CA TRP A 107 12.39 -8.72 -17.39
C TRP A 107 11.25 -9.74 -17.52
N GLU A 108 10.21 -9.44 -18.30
CA GLU A 108 9.09 -10.37 -18.52
C GLU A 108 9.56 -11.71 -19.08
N ARG A 109 10.48 -11.72 -20.04
CA ARG A 109 11.03 -12.96 -20.59
C ARG A 109 11.77 -13.77 -19.53
N GLN A 110 12.58 -13.12 -18.70
CA GLN A 110 13.33 -13.79 -17.63
C GLN A 110 12.41 -14.32 -16.52
N VAL A 111 11.46 -13.50 -16.07
CA VAL A 111 10.57 -13.83 -14.96
C VAL A 111 9.52 -14.85 -15.38
N ARG A 112 9.01 -14.81 -16.61
CA ARG A 112 8.00 -15.76 -17.08
C ARG A 112 8.42 -17.22 -16.94
N ALA A 113 9.71 -17.53 -17.11
CA ALA A 113 10.23 -18.89 -16.95
C ALA A 113 10.18 -19.38 -15.49
N ARG A 114 10.22 -18.47 -14.51
CA ARG A 114 10.32 -18.80 -13.08
C ARG A 114 9.03 -18.53 -12.30
N ARG A 115 8.31 -17.47 -12.66
CA ARG A 115 7.14 -16.91 -11.97
C ARG A 115 6.11 -16.39 -12.98
N PRO A 116 5.53 -17.27 -13.84
CA PRO A 116 4.58 -16.85 -14.87
C PRO A 116 3.37 -16.07 -14.31
N GLN A 117 2.94 -16.39 -13.10
CA GLN A 117 1.83 -15.74 -12.40
C GLN A 117 2.05 -14.24 -12.12
N VAL A 118 3.28 -13.81 -11.88
CA VAL A 118 3.59 -12.38 -11.62
C VAL A 118 3.49 -11.58 -12.93
N VAL A 119 3.94 -12.17 -14.03
CA VAL A 119 3.81 -11.58 -15.37
C VAL A 119 2.34 -11.50 -15.78
N GLU A 120 1.55 -12.55 -15.49
CA GLU A 120 0.11 -12.55 -15.75
C GLU A 120 -0.61 -11.47 -14.93
N PHE A 121 -0.33 -11.38 -13.62
CA PHE A 121 -0.86 -10.32 -12.76
C PHE A 121 -0.58 -8.94 -13.35
N ARG A 122 0.68 -8.65 -13.71
CA ARG A 122 1.08 -7.36 -14.29
C ARG A 122 0.25 -7.02 -15.52
N LYS A 123 0.08 -7.96 -16.43
CA LYS A 123 -0.68 -7.76 -17.67
C LYS A 123 -2.15 -7.45 -17.37
N LEU A 124 -2.76 -8.21 -16.46
CA LEU A 124 -4.15 -8.00 -16.07
C LEU A 124 -4.33 -6.69 -15.30
N ALA A 125 -3.46 -6.39 -14.34
CA ALA A 125 -3.53 -5.20 -13.50
C ALA A 125 -3.37 -3.91 -14.31
N ASN A 126 -2.49 -3.90 -15.31
CA ASN A 126 -2.25 -2.73 -16.17
C ASN A 126 -3.26 -2.59 -17.33
N LYS A 127 -4.18 -3.56 -17.50
CA LYS A 127 -5.20 -3.50 -18.54
C LYS A 127 -6.35 -2.59 -18.09
N ALA A 128 -6.54 -1.48 -18.80
CA ALA A 128 -7.57 -0.48 -18.48
C ALA A 128 -9.00 -1.05 -18.49
N LEU A 129 -9.31 -1.90 -19.48
CA LEU A 129 -10.61 -2.58 -19.59
C LEU A 129 -10.38 -4.10 -19.58
N ARG A 130 -10.87 -4.76 -18.53
CA ARG A 130 -10.79 -6.20 -18.34
C ARG A 130 -12.13 -6.87 -18.62
N SER A 131 -12.13 -8.02 -19.29
CA SER A 131 -13.32 -8.88 -19.41
C SER A 131 -13.73 -9.45 -18.04
N GLN A 132 -14.90 -10.08 -17.98
CA GLN A 132 -15.33 -10.79 -16.77
C GLN A 132 -14.38 -11.95 -16.44
N GLU A 133 -13.93 -12.72 -17.44
CA GLU A 133 -12.96 -13.81 -17.20
C GLU A 133 -11.62 -13.27 -16.71
N GLU A 134 -11.13 -12.17 -17.29
CA GLU A 134 -9.89 -11.52 -16.87
C GLU A 134 -9.95 -11.00 -15.43
N ASN A 135 -11.10 -10.46 -15.02
CA ASN A 135 -11.33 -10.06 -13.63
C ASN A 135 -11.40 -11.26 -12.68
N ALA A 136 -12.06 -12.35 -13.08
CA ALA A 136 -12.07 -13.58 -12.29
C ALA A 136 -10.66 -14.15 -12.13
N ARG A 137 -9.87 -14.15 -13.22
CA ARG A 137 -8.48 -14.60 -13.21
C ARG A 137 -7.58 -13.74 -12.33
N LEU A 138 -7.72 -12.41 -12.39
CA LEU A 138 -6.97 -11.52 -11.51
C LEU A 138 -7.31 -11.79 -10.03
N ARG A 139 -8.58 -12.01 -9.70
CA ARG A 139 -9.02 -12.35 -8.35
C ARG A 139 -8.46 -13.69 -7.87
N GLU A 140 -8.42 -14.68 -8.76
CA GLU A 140 -7.78 -15.98 -8.47
C GLU A 140 -6.30 -15.79 -8.11
N LEU A 141 -5.55 -15.02 -8.92
CA LEU A 141 -4.14 -14.70 -8.65
C LEU A 141 -3.97 -13.99 -7.30
N LEU A 142 -4.78 -12.96 -7.02
CA LEU A 142 -4.69 -12.18 -5.78
C LEU A 142 -5.12 -12.93 -4.51
N SER A 143 -5.81 -14.06 -4.67
CA SER A 143 -6.20 -14.93 -3.57
C SER A 143 -5.33 -16.18 -3.43
N ASP A 144 -4.39 -16.43 -4.35
CA ASP A 144 -3.49 -17.58 -4.30
C ASP A 144 -2.43 -17.40 -3.17
N PRO A 145 -2.43 -18.27 -2.14
CA PRO A 145 -1.44 -18.22 -1.06
C PRO A 145 0.00 -18.35 -1.55
N ARG A 146 0.23 -19.07 -2.65
CA ARG A 146 1.57 -19.24 -3.24
C ARG A 146 2.08 -17.92 -3.79
N MET A 147 1.21 -17.09 -4.36
CA MET A 147 1.56 -15.78 -4.87
C MET A 147 1.94 -14.82 -3.73
N LEU A 148 1.22 -14.87 -2.61
CA LEU A 148 1.57 -14.08 -1.42
C LEU A 148 2.90 -14.54 -0.79
N ALA A 149 3.15 -15.85 -0.70
CA ALA A 149 4.41 -16.38 -0.21
C ALA A 149 5.59 -15.99 -1.12
N THR A 150 5.38 -16.03 -2.43
CA THR A 150 6.31 -15.60 -3.49
C THR A 150 6.67 -14.12 -3.33
N ALA A 151 5.68 -13.26 -3.05
CA ALA A 151 5.89 -11.84 -2.80
C ALA A 151 6.78 -11.61 -1.56
N VAL A 152 6.48 -12.29 -0.46
CA VAL A 152 7.27 -12.20 0.78
C VAL A 152 8.71 -12.66 0.55
N GLU A 153 8.93 -13.76 -0.17
CA GLU A 153 10.27 -14.27 -0.44
C GLU A 153 11.12 -13.25 -1.24
N ASP A 154 10.55 -12.68 -2.29
CA ASP A 154 11.24 -11.70 -3.14
C ASP A 154 11.56 -10.41 -2.40
N LEU A 155 10.58 -9.89 -1.64
CA LEU A 155 10.76 -8.68 -0.84
C LEU A 155 11.78 -8.84 0.29
N ALA A 156 12.07 -10.08 0.70
CA ALA A 156 13.14 -10.35 1.65
C ALA A 156 14.54 -10.07 1.06
N GLY A 157 14.71 -10.10 -0.27
CA GLY A 157 15.97 -9.72 -0.94
C GLY A 157 17.20 -10.58 -0.57
N ARG A 158 17.01 -11.77 0.02
CA ARG A 158 18.08 -12.54 0.70
C ARG A 158 19.27 -12.95 -0.18
N LYS A 159 19.15 -12.85 -1.51
CA LYS A 159 20.16 -13.29 -2.48
C LYS A 159 20.87 -12.12 -3.18
N GLU A 160 20.66 -10.88 -2.74
CA GLU A 160 21.18 -9.67 -3.37
C GLU A 160 22.41 -9.13 -2.64
N ALA A 161 23.55 -9.14 -3.32
CA ALA A 161 24.78 -8.51 -2.84
C ALA A 161 24.97 -7.09 -3.40
N GLN A 162 24.32 -6.77 -4.50
CA GLN A 162 24.37 -5.47 -5.19
C GLN A 162 22.99 -5.13 -5.76
N LEU A 163 22.77 -3.85 -6.06
CA LEU A 163 21.54 -3.41 -6.72
C LEU A 163 21.48 -3.99 -8.13
N ASP A 164 20.44 -4.77 -8.38
CA ASP A 164 20.12 -5.34 -9.68
C ASP A 164 18.75 -4.80 -10.12
N ARG A 165 18.69 -4.20 -11.32
CA ARG A 165 17.48 -3.54 -11.82
C ARG A 165 16.33 -4.53 -12.03
N ASP A 166 16.62 -5.73 -12.52
CA ASP A 166 15.59 -6.75 -12.78
C ASP A 166 14.97 -7.24 -11.46
N ARG A 167 15.80 -7.39 -10.41
CA ARG A 167 15.31 -7.74 -9.07
C ARG A 167 14.58 -6.60 -8.38
N GLN A 168 15.04 -5.35 -8.54
CA GLN A 168 14.31 -4.19 -8.04
C GLN A 168 12.92 -4.10 -8.69
N LEU A 169 12.85 -4.22 -10.02
CA LEU A 169 11.59 -4.23 -10.75
C LEU A 169 10.69 -5.39 -10.29
N GLN A 170 11.26 -6.56 -10.04
CA GLN A 170 10.53 -7.69 -9.47
C GLN A 170 9.94 -7.35 -8.10
N ARG A 171 10.72 -6.77 -7.17
CA ARG A 171 10.23 -6.38 -5.84
C ARG A 171 9.10 -5.35 -5.94
N ASN A 172 9.21 -4.36 -6.81
CA ASN A 172 8.14 -3.38 -7.04
C ASN A 172 6.83 -4.08 -7.43
N TYR A 173 6.87 -5.07 -8.33
CA TYR A 173 5.66 -5.83 -8.67
C TYR A 173 5.11 -6.64 -7.50
N GLN A 174 5.96 -7.11 -6.58
CA GLN A 174 5.46 -7.79 -5.39
C GLN A 174 4.77 -6.82 -4.41
N VAL A 175 5.23 -5.57 -4.34
CA VAL A 175 4.51 -4.50 -3.64
C VAL A 175 3.12 -4.30 -4.26
N ASP A 176 3.05 -4.22 -5.60
CA ASP A 176 1.78 -4.08 -6.32
C ASP A 176 0.81 -5.25 -6.08
N VAL A 177 1.32 -6.48 -6.06
CA VAL A 177 0.53 -7.69 -5.76
C VAL A 177 -0.09 -7.60 -4.37
N LEU A 178 0.72 -7.29 -3.35
CA LEU A 178 0.23 -7.17 -1.97
C LEU A 178 -0.76 -6.01 -1.83
N ASN A 179 -0.49 -4.86 -2.45
CA ASN A 179 -1.39 -3.72 -2.47
C ASN A 179 -2.74 -4.05 -3.12
N ALA A 180 -2.74 -4.68 -4.29
CA ALA A 180 -3.96 -5.09 -4.99
C ALA A 180 -4.76 -6.13 -4.18
N ALA A 181 -4.07 -7.12 -3.59
CA ALA A 181 -4.70 -8.14 -2.76
C ALA A 181 -5.37 -7.55 -1.51
N MET A 182 -4.76 -6.55 -0.87
CA MET A 182 -5.31 -5.86 0.31
C MET A 182 -6.43 -4.87 -0.03
N SER A 183 -6.34 -4.24 -1.20
CA SER A 183 -7.31 -3.23 -1.66
C SER A 183 -8.64 -3.85 -2.11
N TRP A 184 -8.63 -5.11 -2.55
CA TRP A 184 -9.84 -5.87 -2.84
C TRP A 184 -10.53 -6.32 -1.54
N LYS A 185 -11.62 -5.63 -1.16
CA LYS A 185 -12.33 -5.83 0.11
C LYS A 185 -12.87 -7.26 0.29
N GLU A 186 -13.37 -7.87 -0.78
CA GLU A 186 -13.95 -9.22 -0.77
C GLU A 186 -12.90 -10.32 -1.04
N ASN A 187 -11.60 -9.99 -1.05
CA ASN A 187 -10.56 -10.99 -1.22
C ASN A 187 -10.58 -11.98 -0.05
N PRO A 188 -10.83 -13.28 -0.27
CA PRO A 188 -10.81 -14.27 0.82
C PRO A 188 -9.43 -14.39 1.47
N ALA A 189 -8.36 -14.04 0.76
CA ALA A 189 -6.99 -14.02 1.27
C ALA A 189 -6.53 -12.64 1.78
N ARG A 190 -7.44 -11.66 1.94
CA ARG A 190 -7.07 -10.29 2.36
C ARG A 190 -6.25 -10.28 3.64
N GLU A 191 -6.67 -11.05 4.65
CA GLU A 191 -5.96 -11.19 5.91
C GLU A 191 -4.54 -11.74 5.71
N ALA A 192 -4.41 -12.79 4.91
CA ALA A 192 -3.10 -13.36 4.59
C ALA A 192 -2.21 -12.36 3.83
N ALA A 193 -2.79 -11.51 2.97
CA ALA A 193 -2.06 -10.45 2.28
C ALA A 193 -1.57 -9.35 3.24
N VAL A 194 -2.39 -8.96 4.24
CA VAL A 194 -1.96 -8.03 5.30
C VAL A 194 -0.79 -8.62 6.10
N GLN A 195 -0.90 -9.89 6.53
CA GLN A 195 0.18 -10.56 7.27
C GLN A 195 1.45 -10.69 6.42
N ALA A 196 1.31 -10.99 5.13
CA ALA A 196 2.42 -11.04 4.18
C ALA A 196 3.13 -9.68 4.06
N ALA A 197 2.37 -8.59 3.92
CA ALA A 197 2.92 -7.23 3.88
C ALA A 197 3.60 -6.85 5.19
N MET A 198 2.99 -7.11 6.35
CA MET A 198 3.62 -6.87 7.66
C MET A 198 4.94 -7.61 7.80
N LYS A 199 4.98 -8.89 7.42
CA LYS A 199 6.20 -9.71 7.41
C LYS A 199 7.26 -9.15 6.47
N ALA A 200 6.87 -8.70 5.27
CA ALA A 200 7.79 -8.12 4.30
C ALA A 200 8.43 -6.82 4.81
N VAL A 201 7.64 -5.94 5.44
CA VAL A 201 8.14 -4.71 6.06
C VAL A 201 9.11 -5.03 7.20
N ALA A 202 8.77 -6.02 8.03
CA ALA A 202 9.55 -6.42 9.21
C ALA A 202 10.87 -7.16 8.90
N PHE A 203 11.16 -7.53 7.65
CA PHE A 203 12.44 -8.18 7.33
C PHE A 203 13.64 -7.31 7.68
N ASP A 204 14.62 -7.88 8.37
CA ASP A 204 15.91 -7.24 8.61
C ASP A 204 16.87 -7.46 7.42
N ASN A 205 16.59 -6.77 6.31
CA ASN A 205 17.42 -6.78 5.09
C ASN A 205 18.08 -5.42 4.82
N LEU A 206 18.29 -4.62 5.87
CA LEU A 206 18.95 -3.31 5.82
C LEU A 206 20.33 -3.36 6.49
N ASP A 207 21.07 -4.44 6.25
CA ASP A 207 22.42 -4.66 6.80
C ASP A 207 23.37 -3.53 6.33
N PRO A 208 24.02 -2.78 7.25
CA PRO A 208 24.94 -1.69 6.92
C PRO A 208 26.11 -2.08 6.00
N SER A 209 26.48 -3.35 5.95
CA SER A 209 27.52 -3.88 5.04
C SER A 209 27.08 -3.91 3.57
N LEU A 210 25.78 -3.85 3.30
CA LEU A 210 25.26 -3.81 1.92
C LEU A 210 25.55 -2.46 1.25
N PRO A 211 25.74 -2.45 -0.09
CA PRO A 211 25.89 -1.22 -0.85
C PRO A 211 24.77 -0.21 -0.58
N LYS A 212 25.13 1.07 -0.51
CA LYS A 212 24.20 2.17 -0.18
C LYS A 212 22.94 2.16 -1.06
N ASP A 213 23.09 1.92 -2.35
CA ASP A 213 21.97 1.96 -3.30
C ASP A 213 21.01 0.77 -3.13
N LEU A 214 21.55 -0.42 -2.82
CA LEU A 214 20.72 -1.58 -2.49
C LEU A 214 19.93 -1.35 -1.20
N ARG A 215 20.58 -0.81 -0.16
CA ARG A 215 19.89 -0.43 1.09
C ARG A 215 18.79 0.61 0.87
N LYS A 216 19.06 1.62 0.03
CA LYS A 216 18.05 2.62 -0.35
C LYS A 216 16.87 1.97 -1.07
N SER A 217 17.13 1.04 -1.99
CA SER A 217 16.04 0.33 -2.66
C SER A 217 15.19 -0.47 -1.67
N PHE A 218 15.80 -1.28 -0.79
CA PHE A 218 15.03 -2.02 0.22
C PHE A 218 14.28 -1.10 1.20
N ALA A 219 14.85 0.05 1.55
CA ALA A 219 14.16 1.05 2.35
C ALA A 219 12.94 1.62 1.61
N GLY A 220 13.06 1.88 0.31
CA GLY A 220 11.96 2.30 -0.56
C GLY A 220 10.81 1.29 -0.55
N ASP A 221 11.11 0.01 -0.81
CA ASP A 221 10.10 -1.07 -0.83
C ASP A 221 9.34 -1.14 0.50
N LYS A 222 10.04 -1.00 1.64
CA LYS A 222 9.44 -1.01 2.98
C LYS A 222 8.56 0.21 3.25
N VAL A 223 9.00 1.39 2.85
CA VAL A 223 8.24 2.65 2.99
C VAL A 223 6.95 2.58 2.18
N GLU A 224 7.01 2.07 0.95
CA GLU A 224 5.85 1.92 0.10
C GLU A 224 4.86 0.89 0.66
N LEU A 225 5.34 -0.29 1.07
CA LEU A 225 4.50 -1.29 1.73
C LEU A 225 3.88 -0.78 3.03
N TYR A 226 4.62 -0.02 3.83
CA TYR A 226 4.08 0.60 5.03
C TYR A 226 2.96 1.60 4.71
N ALA A 227 3.13 2.42 3.67
CA ALA A 227 2.08 3.36 3.24
C ALA A 227 0.83 2.62 2.72
N VAL A 228 1.02 1.51 2.00
CA VAL A 228 -0.08 0.64 1.57
C VAL A 228 -0.82 0.05 2.79
N LEU A 229 -0.08 -0.47 3.77
CA LEU A 229 -0.64 -0.99 5.03
C LEU A 229 -1.42 0.10 5.78
N LEU A 230 -0.88 1.32 5.87
CA LEU A 230 -1.53 2.43 6.55
C LEU A 230 -2.91 2.73 5.99
N ARG A 231 -3.08 2.64 4.66
CA ARG A 231 -4.37 2.83 3.99
C ARG A 231 -5.32 1.64 4.18
N GLY A 232 -4.79 0.42 4.20
CA GLY A 232 -5.60 -0.80 4.25
C GLY A 232 -6.00 -1.26 5.65
N ASP A 233 -5.13 -1.06 6.64
CA ASP A 233 -5.26 -1.52 8.02
C ASP A 233 -4.42 -0.62 8.97
N PRO A 234 -4.94 0.59 9.33
CA PRO A 234 -4.21 1.54 10.17
C PRO A 234 -3.86 0.98 11.56
N ALA A 235 -4.72 0.12 12.12
CA ALA A 235 -4.54 -0.44 13.45
C ALA A 235 -3.30 -1.34 13.53
N ARG A 236 -3.17 -2.30 12.59
CA ARG A 236 -1.97 -3.15 12.52
C ARG A 236 -0.72 -2.41 12.09
N THR A 237 -0.88 -1.35 11.29
CA THR A 237 0.23 -0.48 10.92
C THR A 237 0.81 0.22 12.15
N GLU A 238 -0.05 0.67 13.07
CA GLU A 238 0.37 1.24 14.35
C GLU A 238 1.05 0.20 15.25
N GLU A 239 0.57 -1.05 15.28
CA GLU A 239 1.27 -2.15 15.97
C GLU A 239 2.68 -2.37 15.44
N LEU A 240 2.83 -2.41 14.11
CA LEU A 240 4.13 -2.53 13.44
C LEU A 240 5.06 -1.36 13.79
N ARG A 241 4.53 -0.13 13.82
CA ARG A 241 5.30 1.06 14.22
C ARG A 241 5.76 0.98 15.68
N ARG A 242 4.92 0.48 16.59
CA ARG A 242 5.31 0.26 17.99
C ARG A 242 6.40 -0.81 18.10
N ALA A 243 6.27 -1.91 17.38
CA ALA A 243 7.25 -2.98 17.34
C ALA A 243 8.60 -2.52 16.74
N ALA A 244 8.57 -1.55 15.83
CA ALA A 244 9.78 -1.00 15.20
C ALA A 244 10.58 -0.04 16.10
N ARG A 245 10.07 0.39 17.26
CA ARG A 245 10.75 1.36 18.14
C ARG A 245 12.14 0.88 18.56
N GLY A 246 13.13 1.76 18.46
CA GLY A 246 14.53 1.45 18.78
C GLY A 246 15.22 0.56 17.75
N THR A 247 14.56 0.17 16.66
CA THR A 247 15.16 -0.61 15.57
C THR A 247 15.55 0.30 14.39
N ARG A 248 16.27 -0.26 13.41
CA ARG A 248 16.57 0.43 12.14
C ARG A 248 15.32 0.76 11.31
N LEU A 249 14.19 0.10 11.59
CA LEU A 249 12.93 0.35 10.89
C LEU A 249 12.21 1.59 11.41
N GLU A 250 12.43 2.03 12.66
CA GLU A 250 11.74 3.19 13.23
C GLU A 250 11.76 4.44 12.33
N PRO A 251 12.94 4.93 11.86
CA PRO A 251 12.98 6.11 10.99
C PRO A 251 12.26 5.89 9.67
N LEU A 252 12.27 4.65 9.13
CA LEU A 252 11.55 4.33 7.90
C LEU A 252 10.04 4.33 8.09
N MET A 253 9.53 3.78 9.20
CA MET A 253 8.10 3.81 9.51
C MET A 253 7.61 5.24 9.76
N ARG A 254 8.45 6.08 10.40
CA ARG A 254 8.15 7.51 10.56
C ARG A 254 8.03 8.21 9.21
N TYR A 255 8.96 7.97 8.30
CA TYR A 255 8.92 8.52 6.94
C TYR A 255 7.73 7.97 6.14
N GLY A 256 7.48 6.65 6.21
CA GLY A 256 6.34 6.00 5.56
C GLY A 256 4.99 6.51 6.05
N ASN A 257 4.87 6.91 7.32
CA ASN A 257 3.66 7.55 7.83
C ASN A 257 3.43 8.93 7.19
N LEU A 258 4.48 9.75 7.06
CA LEU A 258 4.38 11.03 6.37
C LEU A 258 3.99 10.83 4.90
N TRP A 259 4.65 9.91 4.22
CA TRP A 259 4.37 9.57 2.83
C TRP A 259 2.95 9.01 2.62
N GLY A 260 2.53 8.07 3.46
CA GLY A 260 1.18 7.50 3.40
C GLY A 260 0.09 8.54 3.62
N ASN A 261 0.25 9.42 4.61
CA ASN A 261 -0.70 10.51 4.85
C ASN A 261 -0.74 11.52 3.70
N TYR A 262 0.41 11.82 3.09
CA TYR A 262 0.46 12.62 1.87
C TYR A 262 -0.36 11.97 0.74
N LEU A 263 -0.17 10.68 0.48
CA LEU A 263 -0.92 9.96 -0.56
C LEU A 263 -2.43 9.90 -0.28
N LEU A 264 -2.83 9.71 0.97
CA LEU A 264 -4.24 9.75 1.38
C LEU A 264 -4.84 11.14 1.09
N THR A 265 -4.14 12.21 1.48
CA THR A 265 -4.57 13.59 1.24
C THR A 265 -4.70 13.91 -0.25
N GLN A 266 -3.77 13.44 -1.09
CA GLN A 266 -3.87 13.61 -2.54
C GLN A 266 -5.07 12.85 -3.13
N THR A 267 -5.35 11.65 -2.62
CA THR A 267 -6.49 10.83 -3.07
C THR A 267 -7.82 11.50 -2.71
N GLU A 268 -7.94 12.03 -1.49
CA GLU A 268 -9.13 12.77 -1.06
C GLU A 268 -9.34 14.03 -1.90
N ARG A 269 -8.27 14.79 -2.19
CA ARG A 269 -8.33 15.96 -3.08
C ARG A 269 -8.79 15.61 -4.49
N ALA A 270 -8.33 14.48 -5.04
CA ALA A 270 -8.74 14.03 -6.36
C ALA A 270 -10.22 13.61 -6.43
N GLN A 271 -10.85 13.31 -5.29
CA GLN A 271 -12.28 12.98 -5.21
C GLN A 271 -13.17 14.21 -4.97
N LEU A 272 -12.59 15.37 -4.66
CA LEU A 272 -13.37 16.60 -4.54
C LEU A 272 -13.96 16.96 -5.91
N PRO A 273 -15.23 17.41 -5.95
CA PRO A 273 -15.82 17.89 -7.20
C PRO A 273 -14.94 19.00 -7.77
N LEU A 274 -14.65 18.93 -9.07
CA LEU A 274 -13.94 20.00 -9.76
C LEU A 274 -14.72 21.30 -9.54
N PRO A 275 -14.06 22.41 -9.20
CA PRO A 275 -14.74 23.69 -9.07
C PRO A 275 -15.57 23.93 -10.34
N SER A 276 -16.86 24.18 -10.15
CA SER A 276 -17.76 24.49 -11.24
C SER A 276 -17.20 25.70 -11.99
N VAL A 277 -16.94 25.55 -13.28
CA VAL A 277 -16.44 26.63 -14.15
C VAL A 277 -17.54 27.69 -14.39
N ALA A 278 -18.70 27.56 -13.75
CA ALA A 278 -19.90 28.35 -14.06
C ALA A 278 -19.95 29.75 -13.43
N ASP A 279 -19.06 30.11 -12.51
CA ASP A 279 -19.20 31.36 -11.73
C ASP A 279 -18.29 32.53 -12.14
N ASP A 280 -17.38 32.36 -13.12
CA ASP A 280 -16.44 33.43 -13.55
C ASP A 280 -16.87 34.16 -14.83
N ALA A 281 -18.16 34.09 -15.21
CA ALA A 281 -18.69 34.74 -16.43
C ALA A 281 -19.72 35.84 -16.14
N GLN A 282 -19.49 36.69 -15.13
CA GLN A 282 -20.25 37.93 -14.90
C GLN A 282 -19.37 39.17 -14.95
#